data_AF-A0A0I9SLU7-F1
#
_entry.id   AF-A0A0I9SLU7-F1
#
_cell.length_a   1.000
_cell.length_b   1.000
_cell.length_c   1.000
_cell.angle_alpha   90.00
_cell.angle_beta   90.00
_cell.angle_gamma   90.00
#
_symmetry.space_group_name_H-M   'P 1'
#
loop_
_entity.id
_entity.type
_entity.pdbx_description
1 polymer ?
#
loop_
_entity_poly.entity_id
_entity_poly.type
_entity_poly.pdbx_seq_one_letter_code
_entity_poly.pdbx_strand_id
1 'polypeptide(L)'
;MQTTKKTNLRNLGFAMLGGTGVALMPLASALAEEETRYTGFYENATHVRDSAGLSKFRNTLQLNADRALDDRGAFRNIKFHGTFRGSYDGVYDLNSSEYGSGAGGAITLENSAAGNSVPHGGGLQLPYTFDPANNPNEGMLVLGERLHKTRGGVAFGVPVRPCDKDSRGCIDDYLDADSNDLRFPEFNERLDFIRELYMDFDHGLPNGDMVSWRVGKQQVIWGRTDLFRVLDVINPVDYSRNNIYDELEDIRIPMWIAKADWRMGAGEVFDDLNLSFVWNFDKFRPHNLGQCGTPNSILDAGCFFRGMNNLWENGGTVASFAGASPAGGFATDFGPGQIGIRKAHMPSWSLSNTQFGIKLEGVYGDLGFSLNALTYRSQLPSLRGVSGQNGFTGEVAPWPSLIAFDIHFPRVNLIGGSLDYYSQAIDTVFRFEVAHTSGEEFANTLQSRLFSESDVTRYVIGADKNVFIPFLNPGRAFLISGQLFGQHIHEHQEEKRAWGKAGMPDWEQNWIATLLLKGWWMNDRLSPQLLAAHDFKARATAIAPSVEYLFNDNLRIIAGANVKVGRGAREYDDCRSCNPWDPFTSAGQPEGYTLGLGGYEPLGRFRAGPIGMAQKEDELQLTLRYSF
;
A
#
# COMPACT_ATOMS: atom_id res chain seq x y z
N MET A 1 36.19 -19.98 1.38
CA MET A 1 36.29 -19.50 -0.02
C MET A 1 35.64 -20.55 -0.93
N GLN A 2 34.31 -20.52 -1.01
CA GLN A 2 33.51 -21.33 -1.93
C GLN A 2 32.84 -20.36 -2.89
N THR A 3 33.19 -20.46 -4.16
CA THR A 3 32.66 -19.64 -5.25
C THR A 3 31.20 -20.00 -5.51
N THR A 4 30.28 -19.19 -4.98
CA THR A 4 28.87 -19.18 -5.37
C THR A 4 28.78 -18.74 -6.83
N LYS A 5 28.39 -19.64 -7.73
CA LYS A 5 28.14 -19.33 -9.13
C LYS A 5 26.98 -18.33 -9.21
N LYS A 6 27.28 -17.07 -9.54
CA LYS A 6 26.28 -16.10 -10.02
C LYS A 6 25.71 -16.63 -11.33
N THR A 7 24.45 -17.04 -11.31
CA THR A 7 23.74 -17.52 -12.50
C THR A 7 23.47 -16.33 -13.42
N ASN A 8 24.03 -16.38 -14.63
CA ASN A 8 23.96 -15.32 -15.64
C ASN A 8 22.51 -15.05 -16.09
N LEU A 9 22.14 -13.76 -16.18
CA LEU A 9 20.83 -13.26 -16.65
C LEU A 9 20.36 -13.88 -17.99
N ARG A 10 21.27 -14.35 -18.84
CA ARG A 10 20.93 -14.94 -20.15
C ARG A 10 20.22 -16.29 -20.05
N ASN A 11 20.39 -17.04 -18.96
CA ASN A 11 19.80 -18.39 -18.84
C ASN A 11 18.39 -18.40 -18.22
N LEU A 12 17.97 -17.32 -17.55
CA LEU A 12 16.58 -17.19 -17.07
C LEU A 12 15.60 -16.85 -18.21
N GLY A 13 16.05 -16.15 -19.25
CA GLY A 13 15.20 -15.75 -20.38
C GLY A 13 14.60 -16.91 -21.19
N PHE A 14 15.21 -18.10 -21.14
CA PHE A 14 14.69 -19.30 -21.83
C PHE A 14 13.92 -20.27 -20.92
N ALA A 15 14.08 -20.18 -19.60
CA ALA A 15 13.32 -21.00 -18.65
C ALA A 15 11.89 -20.45 -18.40
N MET A 16 11.62 -19.20 -18.77
CA MET A 16 10.30 -18.55 -18.63
C MET A 16 9.23 -19.00 -19.64
N LEU A 17 9.58 -19.88 -20.59
CA LEU A 17 8.66 -20.35 -21.65
C LEU A 17 8.21 -21.80 -21.48
N GLY A 18 8.70 -22.52 -20.47
CA GLY A 18 8.44 -23.94 -20.28
C GLY A 18 7.57 -24.21 -19.05
N GLY A 19 6.24 -24.11 -19.16
CA GLY A 19 5.40 -24.60 -18.08
C GLY A 19 3.91 -24.28 -18.05
N THR A 20 3.29 -23.63 -19.03
CA THR A 20 1.80 -23.47 -19.07
C THR A 20 1.26 -23.29 -20.50
N GLY A 21 1.93 -23.87 -21.49
CA GLY A 21 1.33 -24.08 -22.80
C GLY A 21 0.50 -25.36 -22.79
N VAL A 22 -0.74 -25.30 -23.29
CA VAL A 22 -1.62 -26.45 -23.59
C VAL A 22 -2.49 -26.95 -22.43
N ALA A 23 -3.50 -26.16 -22.03
CA ALA A 23 -4.74 -26.70 -21.44
C ALA A 23 -5.99 -25.79 -21.53
N LEU A 24 -5.95 -24.63 -22.21
CA LEU A 24 -7.08 -23.68 -22.20
C LEU A 24 -8.04 -23.76 -23.39
N MET A 25 -7.80 -24.63 -24.37
CA MET A 25 -8.72 -24.81 -25.51
C MET A 25 -10.10 -25.44 -25.19
N PRO A 26 -10.33 -26.26 -24.14
CA PRO A 26 -11.64 -26.87 -23.94
C PRO A 26 -12.65 -26.00 -23.16
N LEU A 27 -12.26 -24.88 -22.55
CA LEU A 27 -13.20 -24.03 -21.79
C LEU A 27 -14.11 -23.18 -22.70
N ALA A 28 -13.61 -22.78 -23.88
CA ALA A 28 -14.37 -21.95 -24.80
C ALA A 28 -15.57 -22.67 -25.46
N SER A 29 -15.57 -24.00 -25.50
CA SER A 29 -16.61 -24.79 -26.18
C SER A 29 -17.75 -25.25 -25.25
N ALA A 30 -17.64 -25.04 -23.93
CA ALA A 30 -18.63 -25.49 -22.95
C ALA A 30 -19.59 -24.39 -22.44
N LEU A 31 -19.43 -23.13 -22.89
CA LEU A 31 -20.06 -21.95 -22.27
C LEU A 31 -21.06 -21.21 -23.18
N ALA A 32 -21.49 -21.81 -24.28
CA ALA A 32 -22.45 -21.19 -25.20
C ALA A 32 -23.92 -21.41 -24.73
N GLU A 33 -24.34 -20.69 -23.69
CA GLU A 33 -25.76 -20.30 -23.55
C GLU A 33 -25.92 -18.89 -24.11
N GLU A 34 -26.91 -18.66 -24.98
CA GLU A 34 -27.11 -17.37 -25.69
C GLU A 34 -27.36 -16.17 -24.75
N GLU A 35 -27.71 -16.40 -23.48
CA GLU A 35 -28.08 -15.34 -22.52
C GLU A 35 -26.94 -14.86 -21.60
N THR A 36 -25.85 -15.62 -21.45
CA THR A 36 -24.76 -15.28 -20.52
C THR A 36 -23.47 -15.03 -21.29
N ARG A 37 -22.94 -13.81 -21.18
CA ARG A 37 -21.66 -13.45 -21.79
C ARG A 37 -20.53 -13.80 -20.83
N TYR A 38 -19.60 -14.62 -21.31
CA TYR A 38 -18.36 -14.92 -20.61
C TYR A 38 -17.21 -14.18 -21.27
N THR A 39 -16.33 -13.60 -20.45
CA THR A 39 -15.03 -13.07 -20.89
C THR A 39 -13.99 -13.41 -19.85
N GLY A 40 -12.71 -13.42 -20.20
CA GLY A 40 -11.68 -13.69 -19.22
C GLY A 40 -10.28 -13.43 -19.73
N PHE A 41 -9.31 -13.69 -18.88
CA PHE A 41 -7.92 -13.74 -19.29
C PHE A 41 -7.09 -14.69 -18.44
N TYR A 42 -6.03 -15.20 -19.05
CA TYR A 42 -4.89 -15.75 -18.36
C TYR A 42 -3.71 -14.78 -18.50
N GLU A 43 -3.01 -14.52 -17.41
CA GLU A 43 -1.84 -13.65 -17.36
C GLU A 43 -0.68 -14.31 -16.62
N ASN A 44 0.53 -14.19 -17.16
CA ASN A 44 1.77 -14.39 -16.43
C ASN A 44 2.51 -13.07 -16.31
N ALA A 45 2.87 -12.67 -15.08
CA ALA A 45 3.70 -11.52 -14.79
C ALA A 45 4.98 -11.97 -14.08
N THR A 46 6.13 -11.70 -14.69
CA THR A 46 7.44 -12.06 -14.15
C THR A 46 8.33 -10.84 -14.00
N HIS A 47 8.83 -10.62 -12.78
CA HIS A 47 9.67 -9.47 -12.45
C HIS A 47 11.03 -9.95 -11.93
N VAL A 48 12.10 -9.23 -12.28
CA VAL A 48 13.47 -9.52 -11.87
C VAL A 48 14.15 -8.25 -11.35
N ARG A 49 14.87 -8.38 -10.23
CA ARG A 49 15.67 -7.34 -9.58
C ARG A 49 17.14 -7.72 -9.57
N ASP A 50 18.01 -6.72 -9.61
CA ASP A 50 19.46 -6.94 -9.49
C ASP A 50 19.87 -7.48 -8.11
N SER A 51 19.21 -7.00 -7.05
CA SER A 51 19.51 -7.36 -5.66
C SER A 51 19.07 -8.77 -5.26
N ALA A 52 17.93 -9.22 -5.79
CA ALA A 52 17.22 -10.42 -5.32
C ALA A 52 16.97 -11.49 -6.41
N GLY A 53 17.26 -11.18 -7.68
CA GLY A 53 16.86 -12.06 -8.79
C GLY A 53 15.35 -12.02 -9.02
N LEU A 54 14.70 -13.19 -9.08
CA LEU A 54 13.26 -13.28 -9.31
C LEU A 54 12.48 -12.65 -8.15
N SER A 55 11.77 -11.56 -8.41
CA SER A 55 10.97 -10.83 -7.41
C SER A 55 9.46 -10.98 -7.60
N LYS A 56 9.02 -11.58 -8.72
CA LYS A 56 7.62 -11.97 -8.94
C LYS A 56 7.54 -13.06 -9.98
N PHE A 57 6.65 -14.04 -9.77
CA PHE A 57 6.25 -15.00 -10.79
C PHE A 57 4.76 -15.32 -10.62
N ARG A 58 3.89 -14.42 -11.06
CA ARG A 58 2.45 -14.52 -10.82
C ARG A 58 1.71 -15.02 -12.05
N ASN A 59 0.92 -16.06 -11.86
CA ASN A 59 -0.02 -16.58 -12.85
C ASN A 59 -1.43 -16.25 -12.39
N THR A 60 -2.21 -15.53 -13.19
CA THR A 60 -3.57 -15.10 -12.85
C THR A 60 -4.54 -15.61 -13.89
N LEU A 61 -5.64 -16.21 -13.44
CA LEU A 61 -6.81 -16.52 -14.27
C LEU A 61 -7.98 -15.69 -13.76
N GLN A 62 -8.65 -14.96 -14.67
CA GLN A 62 -9.89 -14.27 -14.39
C GLN A 62 -10.99 -14.69 -15.36
N LEU A 63 -12.19 -14.88 -14.84
CA LEU A 63 -13.42 -15.14 -15.56
C LEU A 63 -14.50 -14.14 -15.13
N ASN A 64 -15.11 -13.48 -16.10
CA ASN A 64 -16.26 -12.61 -15.92
C ASN A 64 -17.48 -13.28 -16.54
N ALA A 65 -18.63 -13.14 -15.90
CA ALA A 65 -19.92 -13.63 -16.34
C ALA A 65 -20.95 -12.52 -16.19
N ASP A 66 -21.59 -12.15 -17.29
CA ASP A 66 -22.64 -11.14 -17.35
C ASP A 66 -23.92 -11.78 -17.85
N ARG A 67 -25.02 -11.59 -17.11
CA ARG A 67 -26.35 -12.07 -17.51
C ARG A 67 -27.39 -10.97 -17.34
N ALA A 68 -28.12 -10.70 -18.41
CA ALA A 68 -29.35 -9.90 -18.33
C ALA A 68 -30.52 -10.81 -17.95
N LEU A 69 -31.42 -10.30 -17.11
CA LEU A 69 -32.64 -11.00 -16.69
C LEU A 69 -33.85 -10.23 -17.16
N ASP A 70 -34.96 -10.93 -17.36
CA ASP A 70 -36.24 -10.31 -17.68
C ASP A 70 -36.69 -9.34 -16.58
N ASP A 71 -37.30 -8.24 -17.02
CA ASP A 71 -37.92 -7.25 -16.15
C ASP A 71 -38.97 -7.88 -15.23
N ARG A 72 -39.00 -7.47 -13.95
CA ARG A 72 -39.96 -8.00 -12.96
C ARG A 72 -40.65 -6.90 -12.16
N GLY A 73 -41.97 -6.82 -12.29
CA GLY A 73 -42.79 -5.86 -11.54
C GLY A 73 -42.40 -4.43 -11.88
N ALA A 74 -41.91 -3.68 -10.88
CA ALA A 74 -41.43 -2.30 -11.03
C ALA A 74 -39.92 -2.18 -11.28
N PHE A 75 -39.20 -3.30 -11.33
CA PHE A 75 -37.77 -3.34 -11.61
C PHE A 75 -37.52 -3.59 -13.10
N ARG A 76 -36.58 -2.84 -13.66
CA ARG A 76 -36.19 -2.86 -15.07
C ARG A 76 -34.67 -3.04 -15.19
N ASN A 77 -34.21 -3.46 -16.37
CA ASN A 77 -32.77 -3.58 -16.69
C ASN A 77 -32.00 -4.44 -15.68
N ILE A 78 -32.61 -5.54 -15.21
CA ILE A 78 -32.01 -6.38 -14.18
C ILE A 78 -30.78 -7.09 -14.77
N LYS A 79 -29.62 -6.88 -14.17
CA LYS A 79 -28.36 -7.52 -14.60
C LYS A 79 -27.67 -8.18 -13.43
N PHE A 80 -27.13 -9.36 -13.68
CA PHE A 80 -26.25 -10.05 -12.76
C PHE A 80 -24.83 -10.04 -13.32
N HIS A 81 -23.88 -9.70 -12.48
CA HIS A 81 -22.46 -9.67 -12.83
C HIS A 81 -21.66 -10.49 -11.81
N GLY A 82 -20.76 -11.33 -12.33
CA GLY A 82 -19.78 -12.07 -11.54
C GLY A 82 -18.39 -11.95 -12.14
N THR A 83 -17.40 -11.61 -11.31
CA THR A 83 -15.98 -11.69 -11.65
C THR A 83 -15.27 -12.61 -10.67
N PHE A 84 -14.64 -13.65 -11.19
CA PHE A 84 -13.87 -14.63 -10.43
C PHE A 84 -12.40 -14.57 -10.82
N ARG A 85 -11.48 -14.49 -9.86
CA ARG A 85 -10.04 -14.40 -10.10
C ARG A 85 -9.29 -15.33 -9.15
N GLY A 86 -8.40 -16.16 -9.70
CA GLY A 86 -7.44 -16.92 -8.91
C GLY A 86 -6.04 -16.64 -9.38
N SER A 87 -5.08 -16.52 -8.46
CA SER A 87 -3.67 -16.38 -8.83
C SER A 87 -2.75 -17.30 -8.03
N TYR A 88 -1.60 -17.59 -8.63
CA TYR A 88 -0.48 -18.28 -8.01
C TYR A 88 0.80 -17.44 -8.18
N ASP A 89 1.37 -16.93 -7.09
CA ASP A 89 2.69 -16.30 -7.07
C ASP A 89 3.77 -17.31 -6.66
N GLY A 90 4.47 -17.84 -7.66
CA GLY A 90 5.52 -18.83 -7.49
C GLY A 90 6.84 -18.25 -6.97
N VAL A 91 6.95 -16.94 -6.73
CA VAL A 91 8.19 -16.35 -6.17
C VAL A 91 8.57 -16.97 -4.83
N TYR A 92 7.58 -17.34 -4.01
CA TYR A 92 7.78 -17.97 -2.70
C TYR A 92 8.31 -19.41 -2.78
N ASP A 93 8.19 -20.05 -3.95
CA ASP A 93 8.72 -21.39 -4.22
C ASP A 93 10.03 -21.33 -5.01
N LEU A 94 10.05 -20.53 -6.08
CA LEU A 94 11.18 -20.43 -7.02
C LEU A 94 12.35 -19.60 -6.46
N ASN A 95 12.07 -18.68 -5.53
CA ASN A 95 13.07 -17.88 -4.82
C ASN A 95 12.86 -17.97 -3.30
N SER A 96 12.67 -19.20 -2.82
CA SER A 96 12.30 -19.48 -1.43
C SER A 96 13.35 -19.07 -0.39
N SER A 97 14.62 -18.92 -0.79
CA SER A 97 15.70 -18.41 0.07
C SER A 97 15.66 -16.90 0.28
N GLU A 98 14.93 -16.15 -0.55
CA GLU A 98 14.81 -14.69 -0.43
C GLU A 98 13.45 -14.28 0.16
N TYR A 99 12.38 -14.96 -0.26
CA TYR A 99 11.00 -14.58 0.09
C TYR A 99 10.18 -15.70 0.73
N GLY A 100 10.61 -16.97 0.62
CA GLY A 100 9.84 -18.13 1.07
C GLY A 100 10.29 -18.72 2.40
N SER A 101 10.08 -20.02 2.57
CA SER A 101 10.39 -20.75 3.80
C SER A 101 11.87 -20.79 4.18
N GLY A 102 12.77 -20.58 3.22
CA GLY A 102 14.22 -20.53 3.43
C GLY A 102 14.75 -19.13 3.68
N ALA A 103 13.89 -18.11 3.74
CA ALA A 103 14.30 -16.72 3.85
C ALA A 103 14.90 -16.36 5.21
N GLY A 104 15.74 -15.32 5.21
CA GLY A 104 16.40 -14.79 6.39
C GLY A 104 17.56 -15.65 6.89
N GLY A 105 18.29 -15.11 7.87
CA GLY A 105 19.46 -15.76 8.45
C GLY A 105 19.77 -15.27 9.84
N ALA A 106 20.99 -15.55 10.30
CA ALA A 106 21.53 -14.94 11.50
C ALA A 106 21.94 -13.49 11.18
N ILE A 107 21.64 -12.58 12.10
CA ILE A 107 21.94 -11.16 11.98
C ILE A 107 22.97 -10.69 13.01
N THR A 108 23.55 -9.53 12.73
CA THR A 108 24.30 -8.76 13.72
C THR A 108 23.80 -7.32 13.73
N LEU A 109 23.71 -6.73 14.91
CA LEU A 109 23.17 -5.39 15.14
C LEU A 109 24.28 -4.44 15.56
N GLU A 110 24.13 -3.17 15.17
CA GLU A 110 25.13 -2.14 15.41
C GLU A 110 25.25 -1.82 16.91
N ASN A 111 26.49 -1.82 17.40
CA ASN A 111 26.87 -1.47 18.77
C ASN A 111 27.90 -0.33 18.72
N SER A 112 27.43 0.84 18.26
CA SER A 112 28.26 1.96 17.82
C SER A 112 29.16 2.53 18.91
N ALA A 113 28.72 2.55 20.18
CA ALA A 113 29.53 3.03 21.30
C ALA A 113 30.73 2.11 21.63
N ALA A 114 30.72 0.85 21.17
CA ALA A 114 31.84 -0.09 21.30
C ALA A 114 32.65 -0.25 20.01
N GLY A 115 32.33 0.49 18.94
CA GLY A 115 32.98 0.38 17.63
C GLY A 115 32.78 -0.98 16.93
N ASN A 116 31.76 -1.76 17.33
CA ASN A 116 31.54 -3.15 16.90
C ASN A 116 30.06 -3.41 16.52
N SER A 117 29.76 -4.65 16.10
CA SER A 117 28.41 -5.21 16.04
C SER A 117 28.28 -6.39 17.02
N VAL A 118 27.05 -6.72 17.43
CA VAL A 118 26.74 -7.87 18.29
C VAL A 118 25.73 -8.78 17.60
N PRO A 119 25.77 -10.11 17.79
CA PRO A 119 24.68 -10.97 17.34
C PRO A 119 23.39 -10.62 18.10
N HIS A 120 22.23 -10.99 17.55
CA HIS A 120 20.98 -10.95 18.31
C HIS A 120 21.10 -11.83 19.57
N GLY A 121 20.74 -11.27 20.73
CA GLY A 121 20.98 -11.81 22.09
C GLY A 121 22.33 -11.42 22.70
N GLY A 122 23.13 -10.58 22.03
CA GLY A 122 24.45 -10.15 22.48
C GLY A 122 24.53 -8.69 22.92
N GLY A 123 23.39 -8.02 23.14
CA GLY A 123 23.35 -6.63 23.58
C GLY A 123 23.60 -6.48 25.08
N LEU A 124 23.50 -5.23 25.57
CA LEU A 124 23.45 -4.94 26.99
C LEU A 124 22.16 -5.55 27.57
N GLN A 125 22.33 -6.52 28.47
CA GLN A 125 21.21 -7.22 29.10
C GLN A 125 20.61 -6.38 30.22
N LEU A 126 19.31 -6.09 30.10
CA LEU A 126 18.52 -5.53 31.18
C LEU A 126 18.19 -6.60 32.24
N PRO A 127 17.90 -6.24 33.51
CA PRO A 127 17.51 -7.22 34.54
C PRO A 127 16.37 -8.16 34.10
N TYR A 128 15.39 -7.65 33.36
CA TYR A 128 14.29 -8.44 32.78
C TYR A 128 14.51 -8.66 31.27
N THR A 129 15.63 -9.23 30.87
CA THR A 129 15.93 -9.45 29.44
C THR A 129 15.15 -10.63 28.84
N PHE A 130 15.26 -10.84 27.52
CA PHE A 130 14.65 -11.96 26.83
C PHE A 130 15.54 -13.21 26.86
N ASP A 131 14.91 -14.36 26.65
CA ASP A 131 15.62 -15.63 26.45
C ASP A 131 15.90 -15.83 24.95
N PRO A 132 17.18 -15.87 24.50
CA PRO A 132 17.52 -16.16 23.11
C PRO A 132 17.00 -17.51 22.60
N ALA A 133 16.61 -18.45 23.48
CA ALA A 133 15.94 -19.67 23.07
C ALA A 133 14.51 -19.42 22.54
N ASN A 134 13.81 -18.42 23.07
CA ASN A 134 12.47 -18.03 22.61
C ASN A 134 12.53 -17.12 21.37
N ASN A 135 13.62 -16.36 21.20
CA ASN A 135 13.87 -15.56 20.00
C ASN A 135 15.28 -15.82 19.44
N PRO A 136 15.51 -16.95 18.76
CA PRO A 136 16.83 -17.32 18.26
C PRO A 136 17.27 -16.45 17.09
N ASN A 137 18.59 -16.26 16.94
CA ASN A 137 19.22 -15.52 15.85
C ASN A 137 19.23 -16.32 14.52
N GLU A 138 18.04 -16.62 13.99
CA GLU A 138 17.83 -17.36 12.76
C GLU A 138 16.61 -16.79 12.03
N GLY A 139 16.59 -16.85 10.68
CA GLY A 139 15.40 -16.53 9.88
C GLY A 139 15.06 -15.03 9.90
N MET A 140 16.02 -14.19 10.27
CA MET A 140 15.85 -12.75 10.41
C MET A 140 16.59 -11.97 9.33
N LEU A 141 16.16 -10.73 9.14
CA LEU A 141 16.91 -9.63 8.52
C LEU A 141 16.95 -8.46 9.51
N VAL A 142 17.90 -7.54 9.36
CA VAL A 142 17.87 -6.27 10.12
C VAL A 142 16.87 -5.32 9.46
N LEU A 143 15.98 -4.71 10.26
CA LEU A 143 15.00 -3.74 9.75
C LEU A 143 15.70 -2.65 8.89
N GLY A 144 15.18 -2.42 7.68
CA GLY A 144 15.69 -1.42 6.75
C GLY A 144 16.98 -1.80 5.98
N GLU A 145 17.58 -2.97 6.22
CA GLU A 145 18.89 -3.34 5.65
C GLU A 145 18.91 -3.42 4.12
N ARG A 146 17.75 -3.69 3.51
CA ARG A 146 17.58 -3.71 2.05
C ARG A 146 17.75 -2.32 1.43
N LEU A 147 17.57 -1.25 2.21
CA LEU A 147 17.63 0.13 1.76
C LEU A 147 18.87 0.89 2.27
N HIS A 148 19.23 0.72 3.55
CA HIS A 148 20.31 1.48 4.19
C HIS A 148 21.02 0.69 5.30
N LYS A 149 22.17 1.22 5.75
CA LYS A 149 22.85 0.76 6.98
C LYS A 149 22.22 1.44 8.20
N THR A 150 22.37 0.85 9.39
CA THR A 150 21.84 1.41 10.66
C THR A 150 22.37 2.80 10.99
N ARG A 151 23.69 3.05 10.82
CA ARG A 151 24.35 4.37 11.01
C ARG A 151 24.03 5.02 12.36
N GLY A 152 24.16 4.26 13.43
CA GLY A 152 23.93 4.73 14.78
C GLY A 152 22.47 5.01 15.10
N GLY A 153 21.52 4.63 14.23
CA GLY A 153 20.07 4.67 14.46
C GLY A 153 19.53 3.43 15.18
N VAL A 154 18.20 3.41 15.42
CA VAL A 154 17.48 2.19 15.79
C VAL A 154 17.54 1.18 14.64
N ALA A 155 17.75 -0.09 14.97
CA ALA A 155 17.45 -1.23 14.11
C ALA A 155 17.27 -2.47 14.98
N PHE A 156 16.53 -3.48 14.51
CA PHE A 156 16.29 -4.73 15.23
C PHE A 156 16.04 -5.86 14.25
N GLY A 157 16.09 -7.10 14.74
CA GLY A 157 15.86 -8.29 13.95
C GLY A 157 14.38 -8.52 13.64
N VAL A 158 14.09 -8.81 12.38
CA VAL A 158 12.74 -9.04 11.88
C VAL A 158 12.66 -10.44 11.27
N PRO A 159 11.83 -11.36 11.80
CA PRO A 159 11.53 -12.62 11.14
C PRO A 159 10.92 -12.39 9.75
N VAL A 160 11.34 -13.15 8.74
CA VAL A 160 10.92 -12.92 7.34
C VAL A 160 10.24 -14.10 6.65
N ARG A 161 10.25 -15.29 7.27
CA ARG A 161 9.61 -16.49 6.70
C ARG A 161 8.09 -16.40 6.86
N PRO A 162 7.28 -17.09 6.03
CA PRO A 162 5.82 -17.13 6.23
C PRO A 162 5.41 -17.54 7.65
N CYS A 163 4.24 -17.11 8.13
CA CYS A 163 3.84 -17.30 9.53
C CYS A 163 3.66 -18.76 9.97
N ASP A 164 3.39 -19.67 9.03
CA ASP A 164 3.38 -21.12 9.29
C ASP A 164 4.77 -21.75 9.42
N LYS A 165 5.82 -21.02 9.03
CA LYS A 165 7.23 -21.43 9.12
C LYS A 165 7.95 -20.74 10.28
N ASP A 166 7.58 -19.51 10.57
CA ASP A 166 8.12 -18.74 11.69
C ASP A 166 7.00 -17.84 12.25
N SER A 167 6.41 -18.25 13.36
CA SER A 167 5.29 -17.56 13.99
C SER A 167 5.69 -16.29 14.73
N ARG A 168 7.00 -16.00 14.87
CA ARG A 168 7.48 -14.85 15.64
C ARG A 168 7.08 -13.54 14.96
N GLY A 169 6.44 -12.67 15.73
CA GLY A 169 6.01 -11.36 15.27
C GLY A 169 4.79 -11.36 14.34
N CYS A 170 4.15 -12.50 14.10
CA CYS A 170 2.90 -12.56 13.35
C CYS A 170 1.77 -12.00 14.22
N ILE A 171 1.00 -11.05 13.69
CA ILE A 171 -0.05 -10.36 14.45
C ILE A 171 -1.39 -10.97 14.04
N ASP A 172 -2.07 -11.61 14.97
CA ASP A 172 -3.35 -12.27 14.73
C ASP A 172 -4.36 -11.34 14.03
N ASP A 173 -5.05 -11.89 13.01
CA ASP A 173 -6.04 -11.20 12.18
C ASP A 173 -5.48 -10.01 11.37
N TYR A 174 -4.16 -9.77 11.38
CA TYR A 174 -3.52 -8.65 10.69
C TYR A 174 -2.04 -8.91 10.36
N LEU A 175 -1.70 -9.18 9.09
CA LEU A 175 -0.30 -9.44 8.64
C LEU A 175 0.29 -10.77 9.16
N ASP A 176 -0.54 -11.79 9.25
CA ASP A 176 -0.26 -13.15 9.71
C ASP A 176 -0.25 -14.19 8.57
N ALA A 177 0.05 -13.76 7.34
CA ALA A 177 -0.10 -14.59 6.15
C ALA A 177 0.82 -15.82 6.16
N ASP A 178 0.22 -16.99 5.95
CA ASP A 178 0.95 -18.24 5.79
C ASP A 178 1.53 -18.41 4.38
N SER A 179 2.24 -19.52 4.16
CA SER A 179 2.82 -19.85 2.86
C SER A 179 1.78 -19.92 1.72
N ASN A 180 0.55 -20.36 2.00
CA ASN A 180 -0.52 -20.45 1.02
C ASN A 180 -1.17 -19.09 0.77
N ASP A 181 -1.43 -18.30 1.81
CA ASP A 181 -1.95 -16.93 1.68
C ASP A 181 -1.06 -16.06 0.78
N LEU A 182 0.26 -16.25 0.90
CA LEU A 182 1.23 -15.57 0.05
C LEU A 182 1.19 -16.03 -1.41
N ARG A 183 1.06 -17.34 -1.65
CA ARG A 183 1.04 -17.92 -3.00
C ARG A 183 -0.30 -17.72 -3.69
N PHE A 184 -1.39 -17.78 -2.94
CA PHE A 184 -2.77 -17.83 -3.41
C PHE A 184 -3.63 -16.76 -2.70
N PRO A 185 -3.29 -15.47 -2.83
CA PRO A 185 -3.86 -14.41 -1.99
C PRO A 185 -5.37 -14.26 -2.12
N GLU A 186 -5.98 -14.70 -3.24
CA GLU A 186 -7.43 -14.66 -3.42
C GLU A 186 -8.18 -15.80 -2.69
N PHE A 187 -7.52 -16.90 -2.35
CA PHE A 187 -8.15 -18.09 -1.77
C PHE A 187 -8.07 -18.08 -0.24
N ASN A 188 -8.74 -17.10 0.36
CA ASN A 188 -8.74 -16.84 1.80
C ASN A 188 -10.16 -16.92 2.41
N GLU A 189 -10.27 -16.70 3.72
CA GLU A 189 -11.54 -16.74 4.46
C GLU A 189 -12.59 -15.70 3.99
N ARG A 190 -12.16 -14.66 3.26
CA ARG A 190 -13.05 -13.64 2.68
C ARG A 190 -13.52 -13.98 1.26
N LEU A 191 -13.12 -15.14 0.74
CA LEU A 191 -13.45 -15.60 -0.61
C LEU A 191 -13.11 -14.54 -1.67
N ASP A 192 -11.90 -13.99 -1.61
CA ASP A 192 -11.46 -12.93 -2.53
C ASP A 192 -11.33 -13.37 -3.98
N PHE A 193 -11.34 -14.69 -4.22
CA PHE A 193 -11.46 -15.22 -5.57
C PHE A 193 -12.79 -14.79 -6.22
N ILE A 194 -13.82 -14.48 -5.43
CA ILE A 194 -14.98 -13.72 -5.88
C ILE A 194 -14.60 -12.25 -5.79
N ARG A 195 -14.16 -11.68 -6.92
CA ARG A 195 -13.85 -10.26 -6.99
C ARG A 195 -15.14 -9.47 -6.97
N GLU A 196 -16.03 -9.71 -7.92
CA GLU A 196 -17.30 -8.99 -8.00
C GLU A 196 -18.45 -9.98 -8.11
N LEU A 197 -19.54 -9.68 -7.42
CA LEU A 197 -20.76 -10.45 -7.41
C LEU A 197 -21.89 -9.53 -6.99
N TYR A 198 -22.56 -8.93 -7.98
CA TYR A 198 -23.60 -7.94 -7.71
C TYR A 198 -24.75 -8.04 -8.70
N MET A 199 -25.88 -7.48 -8.29
CA MET A 199 -27.04 -7.27 -9.12
C MET A 199 -27.27 -5.78 -9.32
N ASP A 200 -27.47 -5.39 -10.58
CA ASP A 200 -27.94 -4.08 -10.97
C ASP A 200 -29.44 -4.14 -11.30
N PHE A 201 -30.20 -3.13 -10.91
CA PHE A 201 -31.59 -2.97 -11.32
C PHE A 201 -32.03 -1.51 -11.24
N ASP A 202 -32.90 -1.11 -12.15
CA ASP A 202 -33.45 0.24 -12.22
C ASP A 202 -34.89 0.26 -11.73
N HIS A 203 -35.25 1.37 -11.08
CA HIS A 203 -36.61 1.67 -10.67
C HIS A 203 -37.00 3.08 -11.16
N GLY A 204 -37.99 3.14 -12.05
CA GLY A 204 -38.53 4.42 -12.53
C GLY A 204 -39.49 5.04 -11.52
N LEU A 205 -39.35 6.34 -11.28
CA LEU A 205 -40.23 7.11 -10.40
C LEU A 205 -41.36 7.78 -11.17
N PRO A 206 -42.51 8.11 -10.52
CA PRO A 206 -43.65 8.73 -11.20
C PRO A 206 -43.36 10.10 -11.84
N ASN A 207 -42.32 10.80 -11.39
CA ASN A 207 -41.89 12.09 -11.92
C ASN A 207 -40.98 11.97 -13.16
N GLY A 208 -40.64 10.75 -13.60
CA GLY A 208 -39.77 10.50 -14.76
C GLY A 208 -38.32 10.19 -14.40
N ASP A 209 -37.93 10.38 -13.14
CA ASP A 209 -36.58 10.08 -12.65
C ASP A 209 -36.32 8.57 -12.61
N MET A 210 -35.04 8.20 -12.53
CA MET A 210 -34.61 6.81 -12.40
C MET A 210 -33.75 6.62 -11.16
N VAL A 211 -34.02 5.59 -10.38
CA VAL A 211 -33.13 5.14 -9.31
C VAL A 211 -32.49 3.83 -9.75
N SER A 212 -31.18 3.87 -10.03
CA SER A 212 -30.37 2.68 -10.31
C SER A 212 -29.80 2.14 -9.01
N TRP A 213 -29.90 0.84 -8.80
CA TRP A 213 -29.34 0.15 -7.64
C TRP A 213 -28.25 -0.80 -8.09
N ARG A 214 -27.19 -0.90 -7.27
CA ARG A 214 -26.17 -1.95 -7.35
C ARG A 214 -25.96 -2.53 -5.96
N VAL A 215 -26.28 -3.82 -5.78
CA VAL A 215 -26.16 -4.49 -4.49
C VAL A 215 -25.32 -5.76 -4.64
N GLY A 216 -24.26 -5.87 -3.84
CA GLY A 216 -23.37 -7.03 -3.83
C GLY A 216 -21.91 -6.67 -3.59
N LYS A 217 -21.01 -7.65 -3.81
CA LYS A 217 -19.56 -7.45 -3.72
C LYS A 217 -19.08 -6.71 -4.97
N GLN A 218 -18.51 -5.52 -4.80
CA GLN A 218 -18.20 -4.61 -5.91
C GLN A 218 -17.04 -3.67 -5.59
N GLN A 219 -16.49 -3.07 -6.63
CA GLN A 219 -15.65 -1.87 -6.51
C GLN A 219 -16.48 -0.62 -6.81
N VAL A 220 -16.27 0.44 -6.03
CA VAL A 220 -16.94 1.74 -6.20
C VAL A 220 -15.89 2.80 -6.49
N ILE A 221 -16.04 3.45 -7.65
CA ILE A 221 -15.32 4.67 -8.01
C ILE A 221 -16.11 5.85 -7.42
N TRP A 222 -15.46 6.62 -6.56
CA TRP A 222 -16.02 7.77 -5.83
C TRP A 222 -15.43 9.10 -6.29
N GLY A 223 -14.17 9.10 -6.73
CA GLY A 223 -13.47 10.20 -7.40
C GLY A 223 -13.40 10.01 -8.92
N ARG A 224 -12.50 10.77 -9.54
CA ARG A 224 -12.21 10.83 -10.97
C ARG A 224 -10.72 10.67 -11.29
N THR A 225 -9.84 10.75 -10.29
CA THR A 225 -8.38 10.61 -10.46
C THR A 225 -7.92 9.18 -10.26
N ASP A 226 -7.12 8.67 -11.21
CA ASP A 226 -6.78 7.24 -11.25
C ASP A 226 -5.53 6.85 -10.45
N LEU A 227 -4.52 7.72 -10.29
CA LEU A 227 -3.19 7.27 -9.84
C LEU A 227 -2.91 7.50 -8.34
N PHE A 228 -3.40 8.61 -7.78
CA PHE A 228 -3.46 8.79 -6.32
C PHE A 228 -4.90 9.03 -5.88
N ARG A 229 -5.21 8.49 -4.71
CA ARG A 229 -6.57 8.43 -4.18
C ARG A 229 -6.81 9.63 -3.28
N VAL A 230 -7.57 10.60 -3.77
CA VAL A 230 -8.06 11.72 -2.95
C VAL A 230 -9.49 11.44 -2.48
N LEU A 231 -10.42 11.20 -3.40
CA LEU A 231 -11.81 10.85 -3.08
C LEU A 231 -12.07 9.34 -3.06
N ASP A 232 -11.26 8.55 -3.79
CA ASP A 232 -11.42 7.11 -4.00
C ASP A 232 -11.02 6.26 -2.78
N VAL A 233 -11.64 6.46 -1.61
CA VAL A 233 -11.25 5.82 -0.34
C VAL A 233 -12.17 4.68 0.15
N ILE A 234 -13.26 4.38 -0.56
CA ILE A 234 -14.27 3.38 -0.14
C ILE A 234 -13.70 1.95 -0.10
N ASN A 235 -13.04 1.52 -1.18
CA ASN A 235 -12.46 0.20 -1.28
C ASN A 235 -11.03 0.18 -0.70
N PRO A 236 -10.66 -0.83 0.12
CA PRO A 236 -9.28 -1.05 0.49
C PRO A 236 -8.40 -1.38 -0.73
N VAL A 237 -7.08 -1.31 -0.57
CA VAL A 237 -6.09 -1.56 -1.63
C VAL A 237 -5.07 -2.59 -1.14
N ASP A 238 -4.64 -3.44 -2.06
CA ASP A 238 -3.51 -4.34 -1.89
C ASP A 238 -2.22 -3.74 -2.44
N TYR A 239 -1.41 -3.16 -1.56
CA TYR A 239 -0.10 -2.61 -1.90
C TYR A 239 1.01 -3.68 -1.98
N SER A 240 0.72 -4.93 -1.61
CA SER A 240 1.71 -6.02 -1.70
C SER A 240 1.83 -6.57 -3.13
N ARG A 241 0.80 -6.36 -3.95
CA ARG A 241 0.71 -6.94 -5.30
C ARG A 241 1.86 -6.52 -6.20
N ASN A 242 2.18 -5.24 -6.32
CA ASN A 242 3.20 -4.73 -7.25
C ASN A 242 3.99 -3.58 -6.62
N ASN A 243 5.21 -3.37 -7.12
CA ASN A 243 6.00 -2.20 -6.74
C ASN A 243 5.38 -0.96 -7.38
N ILE A 244 5.58 0.21 -6.76
CA ILE A 244 5.03 1.54 -7.08
C ILE A 244 4.41 1.64 -8.49
N TYR A 245 3.10 1.92 -8.51
CA TYR A 245 2.21 2.09 -9.66
C TYR A 245 1.75 0.79 -10.31
N ASP A 246 0.61 0.32 -9.82
CA ASP A 246 -0.25 -0.68 -10.46
C ASP A 246 -1.60 -0.03 -10.78
N GLU A 247 -2.34 -0.61 -11.72
CA GLU A 247 -3.67 -0.11 -12.07
C GLU A 247 -4.63 -0.31 -10.89
N LEU A 248 -5.34 0.76 -10.49
CA LEU A 248 -6.17 0.73 -9.27
C LEU A 248 -7.27 -0.33 -9.33
N GLU A 249 -7.86 -0.56 -10.50
CA GLU A 249 -8.90 -1.57 -10.72
C GLU A 249 -8.44 -2.98 -10.32
N ASP A 250 -7.13 -3.22 -10.42
CA ASP A 250 -6.50 -4.51 -10.20
C ASP A 250 -6.06 -4.72 -8.75
N ILE A 251 -5.72 -3.65 -8.01
CA ILE A 251 -5.27 -3.71 -6.60
C ILE A 251 -6.37 -3.36 -5.60
N ARG A 252 -7.47 -2.73 -6.02
CA ARG A 252 -8.61 -2.48 -5.15
C ARG A 252 -9.19 -3.80 -4.67
N ILE A 253 -9.68 -3.80 -3.45
CA ILE A 253 -10.32 -4.92 -2.79
C ILE A 253 -11.83 -4.66 -2.81
N PRO A 254 -12.60 -5.45 -3.56
CA PRO A 254 -14.06 -5.34 -3.62
C PRO A 254 -14.69 -5.64 -2.27
N MET A 255 -15.75 -4.92 -1.95
CA MET A 255 -16.46 -5.01 -0.66
C MET A 255 -17.95 -5.22 -0.90
N TRP A 256 -18.65 -5.83 0.06
CA TRP A 256 -20.11 -5.90 0.05
C TRP A 256 -20.74 -4.52 0.29
N ILE A 257 -21.32 -3.97 -0.77
CA ILE A 257 -21.83 -2.61 -0.83
C ILE A 257 -23.24 -2.60 -1.42
N ALA A 258 -24.09 -1.72 -0.89
CA ALA A 258 -25.31 -1.27 -1.54
C ALA A 258 -25.10 0.17 -2.03
N LYS A 259 -25.30 0.39 -3.33
CA LYS A 259 -25.22 1.70 -3.97
C LYS A 259 -26.55 2.01 -4.63
N ALA A 260 -26.99 3.26 -4.52
CA ALA A 260 -28.15 3.79 -5.21
C ALA A 260 -27.77 5.09 -5.90
N ASP A 261 -28.11 5.24 -7.18
CA ASP A 261 -27.93 6.45 -7.96
C ASP A 261 -29.31 6.96 -8.38
N TRP A 262 -29.75 8.06 -7.78
CA TRP A 262 -30.95 8.77 -8.21
C TRP A 262 -30.58 9.75 -9.31
N ARG A 263 -31.00 9.42 -10.54
CA ARG A 263 -30.79 10.21 -11.74
C ARG A 263 -32.00 11.10 -11.98
N MET A 264 -31.82 12.40 -11.76
CA MET A 264 -32.86 13.41 -11.95
C MET A 264 -32.88 13.92 -13.39
N GLY A 265 -31.81 13.69 -14.16
CA GLY A 265 -31.69 14.16 -15.53
C GLY A 265 -31.52 15.67 -15.63
N ALA A 266 -31.79 16.20 -16.83
CA ALA A 266 -31.68 17.63 -17.12
C ALA A 266 -32.78 18.43 -16.40
N GLY A 267 -32.39 19.49 -15.69
CA GLY A 267 -33.27 20.47 -15.08
C GLY A 267 -33.19 21.85 -15.76
N GLU A 268 -33.75 22.88 -15.12
CA GLU A 268 -33.63 24.26 -15.62
C GLU A 268 -32.21 24.83 -15.50
N VAL A 269 -31.44 24.33 -14.53
CA VAL A 269 -30.10 24.85 -14.19
C VAL A 269 -28.99 23.93 -14.66
N PHE A 270 -29.15 22.61 -14.55
CA PHE A 270 -28.10 21.62 -14.83
C PHE A 270 -28.51 20.74 -16.01
N ASP A 271 -27.55 20.42 -16.88
CA ASP A 271 -27.76 19.54 -18.03
C ASP A 271 -27.92 18.06 -17.59
N ASP A 272 -27.36 17.70 -16.44
CA ASP A 272 -27.63 16.46 -15.72
C ASP A 272 -27.36 16.64 -14.23
N LEU A 273 -28.12 15.96 -13.37
CA LEU A 273 -27.93 15.96 -11.93
C LEU A 273 -28.27 14.59 -11.32
N ASN A 274 -27.32 14.04 -10.58
CA ASN A 274 -27.39 12.72 -9.97
C ASN A 274 -27.03 12.79 -8.48
N LEU A 275 -27.80 12.09 -7.65
CA LEU A 275 -27.52 11.91 -6.23
C LEU A 275 -27.25 10.42 -5.94
N SER A 276 -26.02 10.11 -5.58
CA SER A 276 -25.56 8.77 -5.23
C SER A 276 -25.51 8.58 -3.72
N PHE A 277 -25.92 7.41 -3.27
CA PHE A 277 -25.75 6.90 -1.91
C PHE A 277 -24.91 5.63 -1.96
N VAL A 278 -23.99 5.48 -1.02
CA VAL A 278 -23.18 4.26 -0.87
C VAL A 278 -23.18 3.81 0.57
N TRP A 279 -23.46 2.53 0.80
CA TRP A 279 -23.38 1.90 2.10
C TRP A 279 -22.52 0.64 2.00
N ASN A 280 -21.31 0.72 2.55
CA ASN A 280 -20.42 -0.43 2.70
C ASN A 280 -20.74 -1.11 4.03
N PHE A 281 -21.47 -2.22 3.95
CA PHE A 281 -21.93 -2.99 5.10
C PHE A 281 -21.07 -4.23 5.38
N ASP A 282 -19.99 -4.42 4.63
CA ASP A 282 -19.05 -5.52 4.80
C ASP A 282 -18.30 -5.44 6.14
N LYS A 283 -17.73 -6.56 6.58
CA LYS A 283 -16.81 -6.59 7.73
C LYS A 283 -15.56 -5.78 7.36
N PHE A 284 -15.18 -4.86 8.25
CA PHE A 284 -14.03 -3.96 8.06
C PHE A 284 -12.80 -4.70 7.54
N ARG A 285 -12.08 -4.01 6.65
CA ARG A 285 -10.87 -4.53 6.02
C ARG A 285 -9.83 -3.43 5.86
N PRO A 286 -8.61 -3.62 6.36
CA PRO A 286 -7.52 -2.68 6.19
C PRO A 286 -6.88 -2.83 4.81
N HIS A 287 -6.02 -1.89 4.46
CA HIS A 287 -5.11 -2.07 3.33
C HIS A 287 -4.17 -3.25 3.57
N ASN A 288 -3.91 -4.03 2.52
CA ASN A 288 -2.84 -5.03 2.58
C ASN A 288 -1.51 -4.32 2.31
N LEU A 289 -0.67 -4.23 3.34
CA LEU A 289 0.64 -3.58 3.28
C LEU A 289 1.78 -4.55 2.92
N GLY A 290 1.43 -5.83 2.70
CA GLY A 290 2.37 -6.94 2.66
C GLY A 290 2.86 -7.32 4.05
N GLN A 291 3.43 -8.50 4.17
CA GLN A 291 4.14 -8.93 5.38
C GLN A 291 5.66 -8.89 5.17
N CYS A 292 6.43 -8.98 6.25
CA CYS A 292 7.88 -9.10 6.05
C CYS A 292 8.22 -10.38 5.28
N GLY A 293 9.09 -10.26 4.28
CA GLY A 293 9.39 -11.35 3.35
C GLY A 293 8.55 -11.34 2.07
N THR A 294 7.57 -10.43 1.91
CA THR A 294 6.97 -10.21 0.59
C THR A 294 7.93 -9.44 -0.32
N PRO A 295 7.90 -9.64 -1.65
CA PRO A 295 8.75 -8.90 -2.57
C PRO A 295 8.46 -7.40 -2.62
N ASN A 296 7.20 -7.01 -2.43
CA ASN A 296 6.79 -5.62 -2.32
C ASN A 296 6.11 -5.43 -0.97
N SER A 297 6.60 -4.47 -0.19
CA SER A 297 5.90 -3.96 0.98
C SER A 297 6.03 -2.45 0.97
N ILE A 298 4.90 -1.76 0.86
CA ILE A 298 4.89 -0.30 0.81
C ILE A 298 5.49 0.26 2.11
N LEU A 299 6.42 1.20 1.96
CA LEU A 299 7.24 1.74 3.05
C LEU A 299 8.04 0.69 3.82
N ASP A 300 8.09 -0.58 3.39
CA ASP A 300 8.57 -1.73 4.17
C ASP A 300 7.78 -1.92 5.50
N ALA A 301 6.50 -1.50 5.51
CA ALA A 301 5.65 -1.44 6.71
C ALA A 301 5.43 -2.82 7.35
N GLY A 302 5.28 -3.87 6.54
CA GLY A 302 5.10 -5.24 7.03
C GLY A 302 6.27 -5.72 7.90
N CYS A 303 7.50 -5.37 7.53
CA CYS A 303 8.69 -5.68 8.34
C CYS A 303 8.75 -4.89 9.65
N PHE A 304 8.38 -3.62 9.63
CA PHE A 304 8.31 -2.84 10.85
C PHE A 304 7.28 -3.42 11.83
N PHE A 305 6.06 -3.69 11.39
CA PHE A 305 5.01 -4.24 12.26
C PHE A 305 5.38 -5.61 12.82
N ARG A 306 5.90 -6.51 11.98
CA ARG A 306 6.33 -7.84 12.40
C ARG A 306 7.47 -7.80 13.42
N GLY A 307 8.49 -6.97 13.16
CA GLY A 307 9.62 -6.85 14.07
C GLY A 307 9.22 -6.21 15.41
N MET A 308 8.35 -5.20 15.40
CA MET A 308 7.84 -4.60 16.62
C MET A 308 6.96 -5.55 17.42
N ASN A 309 6.13 -6.38 16.78
CA ASN A 309 5.39 -7.41 17.52
C ASN A 309 6.31 -8.51 18.05
N ASN A 310 7.36 -8.90 17.31
CA ASN A 310 8.35 -9.84 17.82
C ASN A 310 9.06 -9.32 19.08
N LEU A 311 9.44 -8.03 19.11
CA LEU A 311 9.99 -7.39 20.30
C LEU A 311 9.01 -7.42 21.48
N TRP A 312 7.71 -7.28 21.23
CA TRP A 312 6.71 -7.34 22.28
C TRP A 312 6.51 -8.76 22.83
N GLU A 313 6.32 -9.75 21.95
CA GLU A 313 6.00 -11.13 22.33
C GLU A 313 7.22 -11.87 22.87
N ASN A 314 8.36 -11.73 22.20
CA ASN A 314 9.56 -12.54 22.46
C ASN A 314 10.75 -11.73 22.99
N GLY A 315 10.65 -10.40 23.05
CA GLY A 315 11.80 -9.54 23.31
C GLY A 315 12.80 -9.54 22.16
N GLY A 316 13.96 -8.90 22.36
CA GLY A 316 15.02 -8.91 21.35
C GLY A 316 16.08 -7.83 21.53
N THR A 317 17.14 -7.94 20.74
CA THR A 317 18.19 -6.91 20.67
C THR A 317 17.78 -5.75 19.77
N VAL A 318 17.96 -4.52 20.27
CA VAL A 318 17.81 -3.27 19.51
C VAL A 318 19.17 -2.57 19.42
N ALA A 319 19.55 -2.17 18.20
CA ALA A 319 20.81 -1.51 17.91
C ALA A 319 20.86 -0.09 18.48
N SER A 320 22.06 0.31 18.94
CA SER A 320 22.42 1.68 19.34
C SER A 320 21.40 2.38 20.26
N PHE A 321 20.83 1.69 21.25
CA PHE A 321 19.75 2.20 22.10
C PHE A 321 20.23 2.74 23.45
N ALA A 322 21.00 1.96 24.23
CA ALA A 322 21.44 2.38 25.56
C ALA A 322 22.49 3.49 25.47
N GLY A 323 22.36 4.53 26.32
CA GLY A 323 23.25 5.69 26.29
C GLY A 323 23.29 6.40 24.93
N ALA A 324 22.21 6.31 24.15
CA ALA A 324 22.16 6.82 22.79
C ALA A 324 22.39 8.34 22.74
N SER A 325 23.29 8.74 21.86
CA SER A 325 23.67 10.12 21.57
C SER A 325 23.96 10.27 20.08
N PRO A 326 24.21 11.49 19.58
CA PRO A 326 24.68 11.67 18.21
C PRO A 326 25.99 10.94 17.87
N ALA A 327 26.76 10.50 18.88
CA ALA A 327 27.97 9.71 18.69
C ALA A 327 27.72 8.19 18.62
N GLY A 328 26.47 7.75 18.78
CA GLY A 328 26.08 6.34 18.83
C GLY A 328 25.50 5.92 20.18
N GLY A 329 25.32 4.61 20.36
CA GLY A 329 24.80 3.99 21.57
C GLY A 329 25.16 2.51 21.63
N PHE A 330 24.84 1.85 22.74
CA PHE A 330 25.03 0.42 22.88
C PHE A 330 23.80 -0.35 22.39
N ALA A 331 24.00 -1.49 21.74
CA ALA A 331 22.91 -2.43 21.48
C ALA A 331 22.35 -2.94 22.82
N THR A 332 21.03 -3.10 22.93
CA THR A 332 20.34 -3.45 24.20
C THR A 332 19.38 -4.61 23.98
N ASP A 333 19.36 -5.55 24.92
CA ASP A 333 18.45 -6.70 24.93
C ASP A 333 17.23 -6.42 25.80
N PHE A 334 16.08 -6.18 25.16
CA PHE A 334 14.79 -5.97 25.81
C PHE A 334 14.05 -7.29 25.99
N GLY A 335 13.37 -7.45 27.13
CA GLY A 335 12.47 -8.57 27.40
C GLY A 335 11.07 -8.41 26.77
N PRO A 336 10.25 -9.47 26.78
CA PRO A 336 8.85 -9.39 26.37
C PRO A 336 8.04 -8.33 27.13
N GLY A 337 7.07 -7.71 26.46
CA GLY A 337 6.16 -6.71 27.04
C GLY A 337 6.79 -5.35 27.36
N GLN A 338 8.04 -5.12 26.97
CA GLN A 338 8.78 -3.90 27.29
C GLN A 338 8.63 -2.81 26.24
N ILE A 339 8.84 -3.17 24.97
CA ILE A 339 8.70 -2.32 23.79
C ILE A 339 8.08 -3.15 22.67
N GLY A 340 7.48 -2.52 21.67
CA GLY A 340 6.95 -3.22 20.52
C GLY A 340 5.47 -2.95 20.23
N ILE A 341 4.83 -3.87 19.51
CA ILE A 341 3.40 -3.82 19.21
C ILE A 341 2.73 -5.03 19.85
N ARG A 342 1.79 -4.80 20.75
CA ARG A 342 1.11 -5.87 21.46
C ARG A 342 0.08 -6.59 20.59
N LYS A 343 -0.80 -5.84 19.92
CA LYS A 343 -1.86 -6.41 19.08
C LYS A 343 -2.48 -5.41 18.13
N ALA A 344 -3.24 -5.93 17.16
CA ALA A 344 -4.12 -5.13 16.33
C ALA A 344 -5.58 -5.21 16.80
N HIS A 345 -6.22 -4.06 16.98
CA HIS A 345 -7.65 -3.98 17.27
C HIS A 345 -8.45 -3.94 15.98
N MET A 346 -8.75 -5.11 15.43
CA MET A 346 -9.60 -5.26 14.26
C MET A 346 -11.05 -4.88 14.61
N PRO A 347 -11.65 -3.87 13.96
CA PRO A 347 -13.05 -3.53 14.15
C PRO A 347 -13.96 -4.73 13.88
N SER A 348 -14.83 -5.06 14.85
CA SER A 348 -15.82 -6.13 14.70
C SER A 348 -16.85 -5.79 13.62
N TRP A 349 -17.48 -6.82 13.05
CA TRP A 349 -18.56 -6.60 12.09
C TRP A 349 -19.83 -6.14 12.82
N SER A 350 -20.14 -4.85 12.72
CA SER A 350 -21.29 -4.22 13.33
C SER A 350 -21.75 -3.01 12.51
N LEU A 351 -23.01 -2.59 12.69
CA LEU A 351 -23.55 -1.40 12.01
C LEU A 351 -22.71 -0.14 12.30
N SER A 352 -22.19 0.02 13.52
CA SER A 352 -21.34 1.17 13.90
C SER A 352 -19.98 1.18 13.19
N ASN A 353 -19.54 0.05 12.66
CA ASN A 353 -18.29 -0.07 11.89
C ASN A 353 -18.51 -0.05 10.37
N THR A 354 -19.75 0.09 9.90
CA THR A 354 -20.06 0.27 8.46
C THR A 354 -19.69 1.67 7.97
N GLN A 355 -19.58 1.83 6.65
CA GLN A 355 -19.21 3.10 6.01
C GLN A 355 -20.38 3.60 5.16
N PHE A 356 -20.59 4.91 5.15
CA PHE A 356 -21.71 5.51 4.42
C PHE A 356 -21.27 6.81 3.75
N GLY A 357 -21.65 6.99 2.49
CA GLY A 357 -21.35 8.19 1.72
C GLY A 357 -22.51 8.66 0.86
N ILE A 358 -22.48 9.96 0.58
CA ILE A 358 -23.41 10.66 -0.31
C ILE A 358 -22.57 11.44 -1.32
N LYS A 359 -22.95 11.38 -2.59
CA LYS A 359 -22.34 12.16 -3.66
C LYS A 359 -23.40 12.84 -4.50
N LEU A 360 -23.29 14.16 -4.69
CA LEU A 360 -24.04 14.90 -5.68
C LEU A 360 -23.12 15.17 -6.87
N GLU A 361 -23.50 14.78 -8.07
CA GLU A 361 -22.73 15.04 -9.29
C GLU A 361 -23.63 15.56 -10.39
N GLY A 362 -23.07 16.39 -11.28
CA GLY A 362 -23.84 16.97 -12.36
C GLY A 362 -22.99 17.67 -13.40
N VAL A 363 -23.66 18.17 -14.43
CA VAL A 363 -23.06 18.89 -15.56
C VAL A 363 -23.73 20.26 -15.72
N TYR A 364 -22.90 21.28 -15.91
CA TYR A 364 -23.30 22.64 -16.22
C TYR A 364 -22.50 23.15 -17.42
N GLY A 365 -23.08 23.08 -18.62
CA GLY A 365 -22.38 23.36 -19.88
C GLY A 365 -21.20 22.40 -20.06
N ASP A 366 -19.99 22.96 -20.21
CA ASP A 366 -18.75 22.18 -20.37
C ASP A 366 -18.12 21.75 -19.03
N LEU A 367 -18.76 22.02 -17.90
CA LEU A 367 -18.24 21.77 -16.55
C LEU A 367 -18.97 20.61 -15.89
N GLY A 368 -18.25 19.52 -15.65
CA GLY A 368 -18.74 18.41 -14.83
C GLY A 368 -18.24 18.55 -13.40
N PHE A 369 -19.11 18.44 -12.39
CA PHE A 369 -18.72 18.58 -10.98
C PHE A 369 -19.20 17.41 -10.10
N SER A 370 -18.59 17.26 -8.93
CA SER A 370 -19.12 16.43 -7.85
C SER A 370 -18.87 17.06 -6.48
N LEU A 371 -19.76 16.78 -5.54
CA LEU A 371 -19.66 17.06 -4.11
C LEU A 371 -19.87 15.76 -3.35
N ASN A 372 -18.93 15.43 -2.47
CA ASN A 372 -18.80 14.13 -1.84
C ASN A 372 -18.75 14.28 -0.33
N ALA A 373 -19.46 13.43 0.39
CA ALA A 373 -19.34 13.26 1.83
C ALA A 373 -19.27 11.76 2.15
N LEU A 374 -18.39 11.36 3.06
CA LEU A 374 -18.19 9.95 3.43
C LEU A 374 -17.76 9.85 4.89
N THR A 375 -18.33 8.91 5.64
CA THR A 375 -17.84 8.52 6.97
C THR A 375 -17.39 7.06 6.93
N TYR A 376 -16.15 6.81 7.32
CA TYR A 376 -15.50 5.51 7.20
C TYR A 376 -14.46 5.29 8.29
N ARG A 377 -13.86 4.10 8.35
CA ARG A 377 -12.68 3.85 9.18
C ARG A 377 -11.44 3.89 8.30
N SER A 378 -10.38 4.54 8.79
CA SER A 378 -9.08 4.52 8.15
C SER A 378 -8.69 3.07 7.85
N GLN A 379 -8.29 2.82 6.61
CA GLN A 379 -7.80 1.52 6.17
C GLN A 379 -6.28 1.41 6.40
N LEU A 380 -5.63 2.51 6.74
CA LEU A 380 -4.25 2.57 7.23
C LEU A 380 -4.23 2.49 8.77
N PRO A 381 -3.27 1.76 9.35
CA PRO A 381 -3.14 1.61 10.80
C PRO A 381 -2.62 2.90 11.46
N SER A 382 -3.05 3.13 12.69
CA SER A 382 -2.49 4.10 13.64
C SER A 382 -1.94 3.36 14.86
N LEU A 383 -0.84 3.87 15.43
CA LEU A 383 -0.23 3.33 16.63
C LEU A 383 -0.58 4.20 17.83
N ARG A 384 -1.15 3.58 18.87
CA ARG A 384 -1.51 4.27 20.11
C ARG A 384 -0.70 3.69 21.27
N GLY A 385 -0.03 4.56 22.03
CA GLY A 385 0.80 4.15 23.17
C GLY A 385 0.04 3.34 24.22
N VAL A 386 0.69 2.30 24.77
CA VAL A 386 0.15 1.43 25.82
C VAL A 386 1.11 1.31 27.01
N SER A 387 0.62 0.76 28.13
CA SER A 387 1.48 0.37 29.25
C SER A 387 2.43 -0.76 28.85
N GLY A 388 3.66 -0.71 29.34
CA GLY A 388 4.68 -1.73 29.14
C GLY A 388 5.47 -2.01 30.43
N GLN A 389 6.18 -3.12 30.44
CA GLN A 389 7.05 -3.51 31.53
C GLN A 389 8.34 -2.67 31.51
N ASN A 390 8.74 -2.14 32.65
CA ASN A 390 10.04 -1.51 32.82
C ASN A 390 11.13 -2.58 32.86
N GLY A 391 12.10 -2.51 31.94
CA GLY A 391 13.14 -3.52 31.82
C GLY A 391 14.11 -3.63 33.00
N PHE A 392 14.10 -2.66 33.92
CA PHE A 392 14.94 -2.65 35.13
C PHE A 392 14.21 -3.10 36.38
N THR A 393 12.94 -2.71 36.55
CA THR A 393 12.19 -2.92 37.79
C THR A 393 11.11 -4.00 37.67
N GLY A 394 10.72 -4.36 36.45
CA GLY A 394 9.65 -5.31 36.18
C GLY A 394 8.23 -4.73 36.35
N GLU A 395 8.10 -3.46 36.73
CA GLU A 395 6.82 -2.77 36.89
C GLU A 395 6.13 -2.54 35.54
N VAL A 396 4.82 -2.79 35.47
CA VAL A 396 4.01 -2.51 34.28
C VAL A 396 3.19 -1.24 34.50
N ALA A 397 3.49 -0.19 33.75
CA ALA A 397 2.87 1.12 33.88
C ALA A 397 2.79 1.85 32.53
N PRO A 398 1.95 2.89 32.39
CA PRO A 398 1.95 3.77 31.23
C PRO A 398 3.12 4.75 31.30
N TRP A 399 4.27 4.35 30.76
CA TRP A 399 5.47 5.18 30.70
C TRP A 399 5.35 6.25 29.58
N PRO A 400 5.70 7.52 29.83
CA PRO A 400 5.59 8.58 28.84
C PRO A 400 6.56 8.36 27.68
N SER A 401 6.05 8.48 26.45
CA SER A 401 6.83 8.30 25.21
C SER A 401 7.47 6.92 25.07
N LEU A 402 6.87 5.89 25.71
CA LEU A 402 7.29 4.51 25.54
C LEU A 402 6.94 4.01 24.14
N ILE A 403 7.90 3.32 23.52
CA ILE A 403 7.77 2.72 22.19
C ILE A 403 7.03 1.37 22.31
N ALA A 404 5.84 1.39 22.89
CA ALA A 404 4.94 0.26 23.08
C ALA A 404 3.54 0.65 22.60
N PHE A 405 2.95 -0.13 21.70
CA PHE A 405 1.73 0.27 21.00
C PHE A 405 0.69 -0.85 20.86
N ASP A 406 -0.56 -0.43 20.70
CA ASP A 406 -1.58 -1.20 19.99
C ASP A 406 -1.88 -0.55 18.63
N ILE A 407 -2.24 -1.36 17.63
CA ILE A 407 -2.70 -0.89 16.31
C ILE A 407 -4.20 -0.61 16.35
N HIS A 408 -4.61 0.55 15.82
CA HIS A 408 -5.99 0.99 15.70
C HIS A 408 -6.31 1.52 14.30
N PHE A 409 -7.59 1.52 13.95
CA PHE A 409 -8.12 2.03 12.67
C PHE A 409 -9.16 3.13 12.95
N PRO A 410 -8.75 4.40 13.12
CA PRO A 410 -9.64 5.48 13.58
C PRO A 410 -10.78 5.77 12.61
N ARG A 411 -11.84 6.42 13.09
CA ARG A 411 -12.95 6.89 12.24
C ARG A 411 -12.53 8.18 11.55
N VAL A 412 -12.77 8.26 10.26
CA VAL A 412 -12.46 9.42 9.42
C VAL A 412 -13.73 9.90 8.75
N ASN A 413 -13.95 11.21 8.73
CA ASN A 413 -15.00 11.84 7.94
C ASN A 413 -14.35 12.62 6.80
N LEU A 414 -14.87 12.46 5.60
CA LEU A 414 -14.40 13.10 4.38
C LEU A 414 -15.50 14.00 3.83
N ILE A 415 -15.12 15.22 3.44
CA ILE A 415 -15.90 16.10 2.57
C ILE A 415 -15.00 16.50 1.41
N GLY A 416 -15.50 16.45 0.19
CA GLY A 416 -14.69 16.82 -0.96
C GLY A 416 -15.49 17.06 -2.22
N GLY A 417 -14.81 17.27 -3.32
CA GLY A 417 -15.45 17.53 -4.60
C GLY A 417 -14.46 17.43 -5.75
N SER A 418 -15.01 17.32 -6.95
CA SER A 418 -14.25 17.29 -8.19
C SER A 418 -14.85 18.24 -9.23
N LEU A 419 -14.01 18.64 -10.18
CA LEU A 419 -14.38 19.48 -11.31
C LEU A 419 -13.57 19.04 -12.53
N ASP A 420 -14.24 18.77 -13.63
CA ASP A 420 -13.62 18.54 -14.93
C ASP A 420 -14.06 19.63 -15.90
N TYR A 421 -13.10 20.16 -16.65
CA TYR A 421 -13.31 21.24 -17.59
C TYR A 421 -12.46 21.04 -18.84
N TYR A 422 -13.09 21.12 -20.00
CA TYR A 422 -12.39 21.08 -21.28
C TYR A 422 -12.15 22.50 -21.82
N SER A 423 -10.88 22.84 -22.04
CA SER A 423 -10.49 24.13 -22.60
C SER A 423 -10.25 24.03 -24.11
N GLN A 424 -11.21 24.55 -24.90
CA GLN A 424 -11.09 24.60 -26.36
C GLN A 424 -9.91 25.45 -26.85
N ALA A 425 -9.54 26.52 -26.12
CA ALA A 425 -8.49 27.46 -26.52
C ALA A 425 -7.10 26.81 -26.61
N ILE A 426 -6.88 25.76 -25.82
CA ILE A 426 -5.60 25.04 -25.77
C ILE A 426 -5.74 23.52 -25.98
N ASP A 427 -6.94 23.02 -26.28
CA ASP A 427 -7.23 21.59 -26.51
C ASP A 427 -6.70 20.71 -25.36
N THR A 428 -7.12 21.04 -24.14
CA THR A 428 -6.67 20.37 -22.91
C THR A 428 -7.86 20.09 -22.00
N VAL A 429 -7.91 18.89 -21.42
CA VAL A 429 -8.85 18.54 -20.35
C VAL A 429 -8.17 18.78 -19.01
N PHE A 430 -8.78 19.60 -18.16
CA PHE A 430 -8.34 19.81 -16.78
C PHE A 430 -9.23 19.03 -15.83
N ARG A 431 -8.60 18.41 -14.83
CA ARG A 431 -9.27 17.74 -13.72
C ARG A 431 -8.81 18.33 -12.40
N PHE A 432 -9.74 18.67 -11.54
CA PHE A 432 -9.46 19.14 -10.19
C PHE A 432 -10.21 18.27 -9.18
N GLU A 433 -9.51 17.88 -8.12
CA GLU A 433 -10.12 17.23 -6.96
C GLU A 433 -9.64 17.85 -5.68
N VAL A 434 -10.49 17.88 -4.67
CA VAL A 434 -10.14 18.25 -3.31
C VAL A 434 -10.91 17.38 -2.33
N ALA A 435 -10.24 16.93 -1.28
CA ALA A 435 -10.83 16.27 -0.14
C ALA A 435 -10.26 16.86 1.14
N HIS A 436 -11.14 17.10 2.10
CA HIS A 436 -10.81 17.45 3.47
C HIS A 436 -11.28 16.31 4.38
N THR A 437 -10.39 15.83 5.22
CA THR A 437 -10.64 14.73 6.15
C THR A 437 -10.38 15.16 7.58
N SER A 438 -11.26 14.71 8.49
CA SER A 438 -11.11 14.88 9.93
C SER A 438 -11.06 13.53 10.64
N GLY A 439 -10.26 13.44 11.71
CA GLY A 439 -10.03 12.22 12.48
C GLY A 439 -8.85 11.36 12.02
N GLU A 440 -7.92 11.92 11.22
CA GLU A 440 -6.68 11.21 10.86
C GLU A 440 -5.65 11.29 11.99
N GLU A 441 -4.93 10.19 12.23
CA GLU A 441 -3.93 10.07 13.29
C GLU A 441 -2.53 9.87 12.68
N PHE A 442 -1.54 10.57 13.23
CA PHE A 442 -0.15 10.59 12.78
C PHE A 442 0.81 10.35 13.94
N ALA A 443 1.94 9.69 13.69
CA ALA A 443 3.01 9.57 14.67
C ALA A 443 3.53 10.96 15.10
N ASN A 444 3.79 11.16 16.39
CA ASN A 444 4.29 12.44 16.91
C ASN A 444 5.15 12.25 18.17
N THR A 445 6.47 12.44 18.06
CA THR A 445 7.41 12.25 19.19
C THR A 445 7.38 13.36 20.24
N LEU A 446 6.62 14.44 20.02
CA LEU A 446 6.40 15.50 21.02
C LEU A 446 5.31 15.13 22.03
N GLN A 447 4.50 14.10 21.74
CA GLN A 447 3.39 13.68 22.57
C GLN A 447 3.75 12.44 23.39
N SER A 448 3.32 12.40 24.65
CA SER A 448 3.57 11.24 25.53
C SER A 448 2.94 9.94 25.04
N ARG A 449 1.87 10.02 24.24
CA ARG A 449 1.23 8.85 23.59
C ARG A 449 1.79 8.54 22.19
N LEU A 450 2.76 9.33 21.72
CA LEU A 450 3.45 9.18 20.43
C LEU A 450 2.57 9.34 19.17
N PHE A 451 1.39 9.94 19.29
CA PHE A 451 0.57 10.31 18.13
C PHE A 451 -0.23 11.60 18.36
N SER A 452 -0.63 12.23 17.27
CA SER A 452 -1.55 13.37 17.22
C SER A 452 -2.65 13.13 16.18
N GLU A 453 -3.82 13.68 16.46
CA GLU A 453 -4.90 13.79 15.48
C GLU A 453 -4.74 15.10 14.72
N SER A 454 -5.01 15.08 13.41
CA SER A 454 -4.99 16.28 12.56
C SER A 454 -5.97 16.14 11.41
N ASP A 455 -6.55 17.28 11.02
CA ASP A 455 -7.28 17.39 9.78
C ASP A 455 -6.29 17.43 8.59
N VAL A 456 -6.72 16.92 7.45
CA VAL A 456 -5.89 16.86 6.24
C VAL A 456 -6.67 17.35 5.04
N THR A 457 -6.06 18.22 4.24
CA THR A 457 -6.58 18.58 2.92
C THR A 457 -5.68 18.00 1.83
N ARG A 458 -6.26 17.22 0.93
CA ARG A 458 -5.60 16.65 -0.26
C ARG A 458 -6.27 17.21 -1.51
N TYR A 459 -5.48 17.46 -2.55
CA TYR A 459 -6.02 17.96 -3.81
C TYR A 459 -5.19 17.49 -5.01
N VAL A 460 -5.83 17.44 -6.17
CA VAL A 460 -5.22 17.01 -7.44
C VAL A 460 -5.51 18.06 -8.50
N ILE A 461 -4.50 18.33 -9.32
CA ILE A 461 -4.63 19.10 -10.55
C ILE A 461 -4.08 18.24 -11.69
N GLY A 462 -4.95 17.77 -12.58
CA GLY A 462 -4.63 17.00 -13.76
C GLY A 462 -4.80 17.81 -15.04
N ALA A 463 -3.95 17.57 -16.03
CA ALA A 463 -4.05 18.12 -17.36
C ALA A 463 -3.69 17.04 -18.40
N ASP A 464 -4.64 16.76 -19.28
CA ASP A 464 -4.49 15.75 -20.34
C ASP A 464 -4.58 16.40 -21.71
N LYS A 465 -3.64 16.04 -22.60
CA LYS A 465 -3.60 16.58 -23.95
C LYS A 465 -3.05 15.56 -24.95
N ASN A 466 -3.69 15.52 -26.12
CA ASN A 466 -3.16 14.84 -27.28
C ASN A 466 -2.26 15.78 -28.10
N VAL A 467 -1.00 15.42 -28.31
CA VAL A 467 -0.01 16.25 -28.99
C VAL A 467 0.59 15.51 -30.18
N PHE A 468 0.55 16.12 -31.36
CA PHE A 468 1.31 15.61 -32.50
C PHE A 468 2.80 15.91 -32.33
N ILE A 469 3.63 14.87 -32.40
CA ILE A 469 5.09 14.97 -32.39
C ILE A 469 5.61 14.34 -33.69
N PRO A 470 5.59 15.09 -34.81
CA PRO A 470 5.72 14.48 -36.15
C PRO A 470 7.02 13.74 -36.41
N PHE A 471 8.11 14.11 -35.72
CA PHE A 471 9.41 13.44 -35.86
C PHE A 471 9.46 12.05 -35.18
N LEU A 472 8.54 11.77 -34.24
CA LEU A 472 8.39 10.45 -33.62
C LEU A 472 7.30 9.63 -34.32
N ASN A 473 6.14 10.25 -34.57
CA ASN A 473 5.06 9.66 -35.33
C ASN A 473 4.25 10.76 -36.07
N PRO A 474 4.30 10.81 -37.41
CA PRO A 474 3.57 11.81 -38.18
C PRO A 474 2.06 11.51 -38.32
N GLY A 475 1.62 10.28 -38.07
CA GLY A 475 0.25 9.83 -38.33
C GLY A 475 -0.65 9.71 -37.08
N ARG A 476 -0.09 9.84 -35.88
CA ARG A 476 -0.83 9.64 -34.62
C ARG A 476 -0.33 10.59 -33.54
N ALA A 477 -1.26 11.17 -32.78
CA ALA A 477 -0.94 12.01 -31.63
C ALA A 477 -0.49 11.16 -30.42
N PHE A 478 0.31 11.75 -29.55
CA PHE A 478 0.73 11.20 -28.28
C PHE A 478 -0.17 11.73 -27.17
N LEU A 479 -0.56 10.87 -26.24
CA LEU A 479 -1.20 11.30 -25.00
C LEU A 479 -0.12 11.75 -24.04
N ILE A 480 -0.24 13.00 -23.58
CA ILE A 480 0.53 13.57 -22.49
C ILE A 480 -0.45 13.88 -21.36
N SER A 481 -0.31 13.18 -20.24
CA SER A 481 -1.10 13.42 -19.04
C SER A 481 -0.16 13.78 -17.90
N GLY A 482 -0.39 14.93 -17.28
CA GLY A 482 0.36 15.39 -16.12
C GLY A 482 -0.59 15.62 -14.95
N GLN A 483 -0.23 15.12 -13.77
CA GLN A 483 -1.02 15.37 -12.56
C GLN A 483 -0.13 15.82 -11.42
N LEU A 484 -0.62 16.77 -10.63
CA LEU A 484 0.05 17.31 -9.46
C LEU A 484 -0.84 17.07 -8.24
N PHE A 485 -0.34 16.29 -7.29
CA PHE A 485 -1.01 15.91 -6.05
C PHE A 485 -0.43 16.70 -4.91
N GLY A 486 -1.26 17.34 -4.09
CA GLY A 486 -0.83 18.03 -2.88
C GLY A 486 -1.54 17.49 -1.64
N GLN A 487 -0.83 17.55 -0.51
CA GLN A 487 -1.36 17.25 0.81
C GLN A 487 -0.94 18.36 1.77
N HIS A 488 -1.85 18.78 2.65
CA HIS A 488 -1.57 19.66 3.78
C HIS A 488 -2.15 19.09 5.07
N ILE A 489 -1.31 18.92 6.08
CA ILE A 489 -1.68 18.54 7.45
C ILE A 489 -1.82 19.84 8.26
N HIS A 490 -3.00 20.11 8.82
CA HIS A 490 -3.33 21.42 9.39
C HIS A 490 -2.70 21.65 10.78
N GLU A 491 -2.78 20.66 11.67
CA GLU A 491 -2.25 20.72 13.03
C GLU A 491 -0.84 20.12 13.12
N HIS A 492 0.00 20.40 12.11
CA HIS A 492 1.36 19.86 12.05
C HIS A 492 2.23 20.38 13.20
N GLN A 493 2.90 19.48 13.91
CA GLN A 493 3.79 19.80 15.02
C GLN A 493 5.20 19.31 14.71
N GLU A 494 6.15 20.23 14.57
CA GLU A 494 7.59 19.93 14.44
C GLU A 494 8.42 21.01 15.13
N GLU A 495 9.38 20.57 15.94
CA GLU A 495 10.29 21.46 16.67
C GLU A 495 11.74 21.02 16.45
N LYS A 496 12.66 21.98 16.39
CA LYS A 496 14.10 21.70 16.46
C LYS A 496 14.52 21.63 17.92
N ARG A 497 15.02 20.48 18.35
CA ARG A 497 15.57 20.20 19.67
C ARG A 497 17.09 20.06 19.61
N ALA A 498 17.71 19.75 20.75
CA ALA A 498 19.17 19.79 20.92
C ALA A 498 19.93 18.92 19.91
N TRP A 499 19.38 17.76 19.54
CA TRP A 499 20.04 16.77 18.68
C TRP A 499 19.41 16.60 17.30
N GLY A 500 18.25 17.20 17.05
CA GLY A 500 17.59 17.12 15.76
C GLY A 500 16.16 17.63 15.80
N LYS A 501 15.36 17.22 14.82
CA LYS A 501 13.94 17.56 14.77
C LYS A 501 13.14 16.53 15.56
N ALA A 502 12.08 16.95 16.22
CA ALA A 502 11.10 16.10 16.91
C ALA A 502 9.69 16.52 16.50
N GLY A 503 8.74 15.58 16.50
CA GLY A 503 7.35 15.83 16.13
C GLY A 503 6.79 14.85 15.13
N MET A 504 5.95 15.35 14.23
CA MET A 504 5.32 14.58 13.17
C MET A 504 6.31 14.33 12.02
N PRO A 505 6.59 13.06 11.64
CA PRO A 505 7.55 12.75 10.59
C PRO A 505 7.00 13.00 9.18
N ASP A 506 5.68 13.03 9.00
CA ASP A 506 5.09 13.45 7.75
C ASP A 506 5.40 14.93 7.46
N TRP A 507 5.44 15.28 6.19
CA TRP A 507 5.63 16.68 5.78
C TRP A 507 4.33 17.45 5.98
N GLU A 508 4.39 18.60 6.65
CA GLU A 508 3.25 19.54 6.79
C GLU A 508 2.56 19.79 5.44
N GLN A 509 3.37 19.99 4.40
CA GLN A 509 2.93 20.08 3.02
C GLN A 509 3.84 19.23 2.13
N ASN A 510 3.26 18.37 1.30
CA ASN A 510 4.00 17.66 0.26
C ASN A 510 3.27 17.73 -1.08
N TRP A 511 4.05 17.64 -2.14
CA TRP A 511 3.59 17.58 -3.50
C TRP A 511 4.20 16.36 -4.19
N ILE A 512 3.42 15.70 -5.04
CA ILE A 512 3.88 14.65 -5.93
C ILE A 512 3.42 14.98 -7.34
N ALA A 513 4.34 15.05 -8.29
CA ALA A 513 4.00 15.23 -9.71
C ALA A 513 4.08 13.89 -10.43
N THR A 514 3.21 13.69 -11.40
CA THR A 514 3.22 12.53 -12.30
C THR A 514 3.16 12.98 -13.73
N LEU A 515 3.79 12.19 -14.60
CA LEU A 515 3.80 12.38 -16.04
C LEU A 515 3.60 11.03 -16.71
N LEU A 516 2.59 10.93 -17.55
CA LEU A 516 2.35 9.84 -18.47
C LEU A 516 2.54 10.36 -19.90
N LEU A 517 3.44 9.72 -20.63
CA LEU A 517 3.59 9.89 -22.08
C LEU A 517 3.28 8.55 -22.74
N LYS A 518 2.31 8.51 -23.64
CA LYS A 518 1.94 7.30 -24.40
C LYS A 518 1.82 7.61 -25.89
N GLY A 519 2.39 6.74 -26.70
CA GLY A 519 2.28 6.81 -28.16
C GLY A 519 1.80 5.49 -28.75
N TRP A 520 1.42 5.51 -30.02
CA TRP A 520 0.89 4.34 -30.72
C TRP A 520 1.45 4.24 -32.13
N TRP A 521 1.79 3.03 -32.55
CA TRP A 521 2.28 2.68 -33.89
C TRP A 521 1.60 1.40 -34.37
N MET A 522 1.78 1.09 -35.66
CA MET A 522 1.31 -0.16 -36.27
C MET A 522 -0.20 -0.38 -36.08
N ASN A 523 -1.00 0.67 -36.33
CA ASN A 523 -2.44 0.67 -36.10
C ASN A 523 -2.77 0.27 -34.64
N ASP A 524 -2.15 0.99 -33.70
CA ASP A 524 -2.30 0.83 -32.25
C ASP A 524 -1.86 -0.54 -31.67
N ARG A 525 -1.21 -1.39 -32.47
CA ARG A 525 -0.64 -2.67 -31.99
C ARG A 525 0.64 -2.50 -31.18
N LEU A 526 1.39 -1.44 -31.39
CA LEU A 526 2.62 -1.15 -30.66
C LEU A 526 2.44 0.15 -29.87
N SER A 527 2.49 0.05 -28.54
CA SER A 527 2.19 1.15 -27.63
C SER A 527 3.29 1.34 -26.58
N PRO A 528 4.34 2.12 -26.87
CA PRO A 528 5.30 2.51 -25.85
C PRO A 528 4.72 3.58 -24.93
N GLN A 529 5.10 3.48 -23.67
CA GLN A 529 4.64 4.33 -22.58
C GLN A 529 5.82 4.68 -21.66
N LEU A 530 5.77 5.88 -21.10
CA LEU A 530 6.63 6.33 -20.01
C LEU A 530 5.75 6.91 -18.92
N LEU A 531 5.72 6.25 -17.76
CA LEU A 531 5.14 6.81 -16.53
C LEU A 531 6.27 7.27 -15.63
N ALA A 532 6.20 8.48 -15.11
CA ALA A 532 7.12 9.00 -14.12
C ALA A 532 6.36 9.65 -12.97
N ALA A 533 6.89 9.54 -11.76
CA ALA A 533 6.36 10.23 -10.61
C ALA A 533 7.50 10.75 -9.72
N HIS A 534 7.35 11.96 -9.22
CA HIS A 534 8.35 12.66 -8.43
C HIS A 534 7.72 13.19 -7.14
N ASP A 535 8.21 12.72 -6.00
CA ASP A 535 7.89 13.28 -4.69
C ASP A 535 8.88 14.41 -4.35
N PHE A 536 8.38 15.64 -4.25
CA PHE A 536 9.22 16.83 -4.10
C PHE A 536 9.88 16.92 -2.73
N LYS A 537 9.16 16.58 -1.63
CA LYS A 537 9.77 16.62 -0.29
C LYS A 537 10.69 15.45 -0.08
N ALA A 538 10.32 14.24 -0.51
CA ALA A 538 11.18 13.05 -0.46
C ALA A 538 12.37 13.12 -1.43
N ARG A 539 12.30 13.97 -2.47
CA ARG A 539 13.30 14.09 -3.54
C ARG A 539 13.58 12.75 -4.21
N ALA A 540 12.53 11.99 -4.46
CA ALA A 540 12.61 10.63 -4.98
C ALA A 540 11.71 10.53 -6.22
N THR A 541 12.19 9.85 -7.26
CA THR A 541 11.49 9.70 -8.54
C THR A 541 11.40 8.24 -8.90
N ALA A 542 10.23 7.77 -9.29
CA ALA A 542 10.04 6.47 -9.96
C ALA A 542 9.79 6.73 -11.45
N ILE A 543 10.46 5.96 -12.30
CA ILE A 543 10.39 6.05 -13.77
C ILE A 543 10.12 4.64 -14.29
N ALA A 544 8.94 4.46 -14.89
CA ALA A 544 8.46 3.20 -15.38
C ALA A 544 8.19 3.25 -16.90
N PRO A 545 9.23 3.04 -17.74
CA PRO A 545 9.04 2.84 -19.17
C PRO A 545 8.47 1.45 -19.46
N SER A 546 7.56 1.35 -20.41
CA SER A 546 7.04 0.07 -20.88
C SER A 546 6.70 0.12 -22.37
N VAL A 547 6.67 -1.06 -22.98
CA VAL A 547 6.25 -1.27 -24.37
C VAL A 547 5.24 -2.40 -24.39
N GLU A 548 4.01 -2.08 -24.79
CA GLU A 548 2.97 -3.06 -25.07
C GLU A 548 2.98 -3.40 -26.56
N TYR A 549 2.88 -4.70 -26.87
CA TYR A 549 2.68 -5.20 -28.22
C TYR A 549 1.51 -6.19 -28.28
N LEU A 550 0.53 -5.89 -29.12
CA LEU A 550 -0.65 -6.71 -29.40
C LEU A 550 -0.37 -7.61 -30.61
N PHE A 551 -0.17 -8.91 -30.37
CA PHE A 551 0.09 -9.89 -31.44
C PHE A 551 -1.17 -10.18 -32.26
N ASN A 552 -2.31 -10.26 -31.58
CA ASN A 552 -3.66 -10.40 -32.12
C ASN A 552 -4.65 -9.92 -31.06
N ASP A 553 -5.95 -10.00 -31.34
CA ASP A 553 -7.01 -9.47 -30.47
C ASP A 553 -7.06 -10.12 -29.07
N ASN A 554 -6.42 -11.29 -28.90
CA ASN A 554 -6.41 -12.05 -27.67
C ASN A 554 -5.06 -11.97 -26.93
N LEU A 555 -3.94 -11.88 -27.65
CA LEU A 555 -2.60 -12.02 -27.09
C LEU A 555 -1.84 -10.69 -27.07
N ARG A 556 -1.47 -10.25 -25.85
CA ARG A 556 -0.61 -9.09 -25.62
C ARG A 556 0.62 -9.44 -24.78
N ILE A 557 1.73 -8.76 -25.08
CA ILE A 557 2.96 -8.79 -24.28
C ILE A 557 3.31 -7.36 -23.87
N ILE A 558 3.68 -7.20 -22.60
CA ILE A 558 4.17 -5.94 -22.04
C ILE A 558 5.57 -6.20 -21.51
N ALA A 559 6.55 -5.47 -22.02
CA ALA A 559 7.91 -5.43 -21.48
C ALA A 559 8.14 -4.08 -20.82
N GLY A 560 8.57 -4.05 -19.57
CA GLY A 560 8.72 -2.83 -18.80
C GLY A 560 9.93 -2.83 -17.88
N ALA A 561 10.19 -1.66 -17.31
CA ALA A 561 11.10 -1.50 -16.19
C ALA A 561 10.47 -0.54 -15.18
N ASN A 562 10.91 -0.58 -13.94
CA ASN A 562 10.55 0.39 -12.91
C ASN A 562 11.81 0.76 -12.13
N VAL A 563 12.32 1.96 -12.40
CA VAL A 563 13.61 2.47 -11.92
C VAL A 563 13.36 3.63 -10.97
N LYS A 564 14.01 3.61 -9.80
CA LYS A 564 13.89 4.64 -8.78
C LYS A 564 15.21 5.41 -8.69
N VAL A 565 15.12 6.74 -8.68
CA VAL A 565 16.28 7.64 -8.55
C VAL A 565 16.01 8.74 -7.53
N GLY A 566 17.08 9.39 -7.07
CA GLY A 566 17.00 10.49 -6.11
C GLY A 566 17.44 10.07 -4.71
N ARG A 567 16.79 10.64 -3.69
CA ARG A 567 17.12 10.36 -2.29
C ARG A 567 16.27 9.20 -1.77
N GLY A 568 16.93 8.20 -1.18
CA GLY A 568 16.27 7.12 -0.47
C GLY A 568 16.05 7.43 1.00
N ALA A 569 16.58 6.56 1.86
CA ALA A 569 16.41 6.64 3.31
C ALA A 569 16.68 8.05 3.88
N ARG A 570 15.84 8.44 4.83
CA ARG A 570 15.91 9.71 5.54
C ARG A 570 15.86 9.47 7.03
N GLU A 571 16.49 10.36 7.78
CA GLU A 571 16.51 10.29 9.23
C GLU A 571 15.43 11.20 9.81
N TYR A 572 14.83 10.75 10.91
CA TYR A 572 13.93 11.51 11.75
C TYR A 572 14.03 11.02 13.20
N ASP A 573 13.47 11.74 14.17
CA ASP A 573 13.46 11.33 15.57
C ASP A 573 13.01 9.87 15.71
N ASP A 574 13.86 9.03 16.29
CA ASP A 574 13.58 7.60 16.51
C ASP A 574 13.20 7.30 17.96
N CYS A 575 13.00 8.35 18.76
CA CYS A 575 12.56 8.30 20.14
C CYS A 575 13.51 7.57 21.10
N ARG A 576 14.75 7.26 20.70
CA ARG A 576 15.77 6.76 21.64
C ARG A 576 16.11 7.77 22.73
N SER A 577 16.03 9.07 22.42
CA SER A 577 16.23 10.12 23.42
C SER A 577 14.98 10.43 24.25
N CYS A 578 13.84 9.77 24.01
CA CYS A 578 12.59 10.02 24.75
C CYS A 578 12.69 9.63 26.24
N ASN A 579 13.61 8.72 26.60
CA ASN A 579 13.91 8.37 27.99
C ASN A 579 12.66 7.99 28.81
N PRO A 580 11.89 6.96 28.39
CA PRO A 580 10.71 6.51 29.13
C PRO A 580 11.06 5.84 30.47
N TRP A 581 12.31 5.43 30.68
CA TRP A 581 12.80 4.86 31.94
C TRP A 581 14.05 5.63 32.39
N ASP A 582 13.85 6.79 33.02
CA ASP A 582 14.97 7.61 33.50
C ASP A 582 15.84 6.85 34.53
N PRO A 583 17.19 6.91 34.44
CA PRO A 583 18.01 7.71 33.53
C PRO A 583 18.58 6.95 32.32
N PHE A 584 17.95 5.86 31.88
CA PHE A 584 18.55 4.90 30.94
C PHE A 584 19.08 5.51 29.62
N THR A 585 18.30 6.40 29.01
CA THR A 585 18.69 7.13 27.79
C THR A 585 18.72 8.64 28.03
N SER A 586 18.88 9.04 29.30
CA SER A 586 18.97 10.44 29.68
C SER A 586 20.34 11.01 29.31
N ALA A 587 20.33 12.19 28.73
CA ALA A 587 21.47 13.09 28.55
C ALA A 587 21.30 14.37 29.38
N GLY A 588 20.52 14.29 30.47
CA GLY A 588 20.15 15.42 31.32
C GLY A 588 18.75 15.97 31.07
N GLN A 589 17.97 15.37 30.17
CA GLN A 589 16.56 15.71 29.94
C GLN A 589 15.60 14.90 30.84
N PRO A 590 14.41 15.44 31.15
CA PRO A 590 13.38 14.71 31.92
C PRO A 590 12.87 13.46 31.21
N GLU A 591 12.21 12.59 31.98
CA GLU A 591 11.47 11.43 31.47
C GLU A 591 10.42 11.84 30.41
N GLY A 592 10.29 11.06 29.35
CA GLY A 592 9.32 11.29 28.26
C GLY A 592 9.68 12.44 27.31
N TYR A 593 10.79 13.15 27.53
CA TYR A 593 11.23 14.26 26.70
C TYR A 593 12.28 13.82 25.68
N THR A 594 11.97 13.89 24.38
CA THR A 594 12.96 13.64 23.31
C THR A 594 13.89 14.84 23.10
N LEU A 595 15.18 14.58 22.82
CA LEU A 595 16.14 15.58 22.34
C LEU A 595 16.15 15.70 20.80
N GLY A 596 15.32 14.92 20.10
CA GLY A 596 15.26 14.84 18.64
C GLY A 596 16.35 13.97 18.04
N LEU A 597 16.78 12.91 18.72
CA LEU A 597 17.81 12.00 18.21
C LEU A 597 17.31 11.26 16.98
N GLY A 598 17.96 11.49 15.84
CA GLY A 598 17.51 10.94 14.55
C GLY A 598 18.09 9.57 14.21
N GLY A 599 17.28 8.77 13.50
CA GLY A 599 17.67 7.52 12.84
C GLY A 599 16.81 7.28 11.58
N TYR A 600 17.22 6.34 10.73
CA TYR A 600 16.43 5.99 9.53
C TYR A 600 15.12 5.28 9.89
N GLU A 601 15.14 4.51 10.96
CA GLU A 601 14.02 3.70 11.45
C GLU A 601 13.58 4.19 12.84
N PRO A 602 12.29 4.14 13.19
CA PRO A 602 11.17 3.77 12.31
C PRO A 602 10.57 4.99 11.57
N LEU A 603 10.76 6.21 12.08
CA LEU A 603 10.01 7.37 11.59
C LEU A 603 10.60 8.02 10.32
N GLY A 604 11.88 7.76 10.03
CA GLY A 604 12.54 8.24 8.82
C GLY A 604 11.91 7.75 7.51
N ARG A 605 11.15 6.64 7.58
CA ARG A 605 10.40 6.04 6.47
C ARG A 605 9.29 6.94 5.94
N PHE A 606 8.55 7.60 6.83
CA PHE A 606 7.50 8.55 6.45
C PHE A 606 8.11 9.78 5.74
N ARG A 607 9.30 10.20 6.16
CA ARG A 607 10.05 11.28 5.48
C ARG A 607 10.50 10.87 4.08
N ALA A 608 10.90 9.61 3.90
CA ALA A 608 11.33 9.05 2.63
C ALA A 608 10.17 8.79 1.66
N GLY A 609 8.97 8.53 2.18
CA GLY A 609 7.79 8.23 1.39
C GLY A 609 7.91 6.93 0.59
N PRO A 610 6.83 6.50 -0.11
CA PRO A 610 6.82 5.23 -0.84
C PRO A 610 7.95 5.12 -1.88
N ILE A 611 8.22 6.20 -2.63
CA ILE A 611 9.26 6.22 -3.67
C ILE A 611 10.68 6.19 -3.08
N GLY A 612 10.92 6.91 -1.98
CA GLY A 612 12.23 6.90 -1.32
C GLY A 612 12.54 5.56 -0.66
N MET A 613 11.52 4.88 -0.13
CA MET A 613 11.69 3.56 0.48
C MET A 613 11.97 2.45 -0.55
N ALA A 614 11.49 2.59 -1.78
CA ALA A 614 11.71 1.60 -2.85
C ALA A 614 12.99 1.83 -3.70
N GLN A 615 13.93 2.69 -3.27
CA GLN A 615 15.12 3.05 -4.06
C GLN A 615 16.09 1.88 -4.37
N LYS A 616 15.90 0.72 -3.74
CA LYS A 616 16.70 -0.50 -3.98
C LYS A 616 15.89 -1.63 -4.62
N GLU A 617 14.75 -1.28 -5.19
CA GLU A 617 13.79 -2.22 -5.76
C GLU A 617 13.59 -1.97 -7.27
N ASP A 618 14.65 -1.57 -7.97
CA ASP A 618 14.65 -1.46 -9.42
C ASP A 618 14.35 -2.81 -10.05
N GLU A 619 13.40 -2.86 -10.98
CA GLU A 619 12.94 -4.11 -11.58
C GLU A 619 12.75 -4.02 -13.09
N LEU A 620 13.00 -5.15 -13.74
CA LEU A 620 12.58 -5.45 -15.11
C LEU A 620 11.34 -6.32 -15.06
N GLN A 621 10.38 -6.06 -15.94
CA GLN A 621 9.06 -6.66 -15.92
C GLN A 621 8.74 -7.25 -17.31
N LEU A 622 8.17 -8.44 -17.32
CA LEU A 622 7.59 -9.05 -18.50
C LEU A 622 6.23 -9.62 -18.15
N THR A 623 5.21 -9.18 -18.86
CA THR A 623 3.83 -9.65 -18.70
C THR A 623 3.31 -10.18 -20.02
N LEU A 624 2.74 -11.39 -19.98
CA LEU A 624 2.05 -12.04 -21.08
C LEU A 624 0.59 -12.19 -20.69
N ARG A 625 -0.35 -11.65 -21.47
CA ARG A 625 -1.79 -11.84 -21.24
C ARG A 625 -2.48 -12.38 -22.48
N TYR A 626 -3.29 -13.42 -22.28
CA TYR A 626 -4.21 -13.97 -23.26
C TYR A 626 -5.64 -13.78 -22.78
N SER A 627 -6.41 -12.94 -23.48
CA SER A 627 -7.82 -12.66 -23.20
C SER A 627 -8.73 -13.51 -24.10
N PHE A 628 -9.89 -13.94 -23.60
CA PHE A 628 -10.86 -14.75 -24.34
C PHE A 628 -12.31 -14.35 -24.08
#